data_AF-A0A9R0SZK9-F1
#
_entry.id   AF-A0A9R0SZK9-F1
#
_cell.length_a   1.000
_cell.length_b   1.000
_cell.length_c   1.000
_cell.angle_alpha   90.00
_cell.angle_beta   90.00
_cell.angle_gamma   90.00
#
_symmetry.space_group_name_H-M   'P 1'
#
loop_
_entity.id
_entity.type
_entity.pdbx_description
1 polymer ?
#
loop_
_entity_poly.entity_id
_entity_poly.type
_entity_poly.pdbx_seq_one_letter_code
_entity_poly.pdbx_strand_id
1 'polypeptide(L)'
;MLGFNRNQERIHILKDVTGILKPSRMTLLLGPPGCGKTILLLALAGKLNKSLKVTGEIDYNGVKLQDFVPEKTSAYIGQYDLHVPEMTVRETLDFSARFQGVGSRAEIMKEVIRREKEAGIIPDPNIDTYMKAISVDGLERSMQTDYIMKIMGLDICADVLVGDAMRRGISGGEKKRLTTGEFTIHMKFSGWFIISTILL
;
A
#
# COMPACT_ATOMS: atom_id res chain seq x y z
N MET A 1 -21.36 48.46 5.53
CA MET A 1 -21.17 47.22 4.77
C MET A 1 -19.71 47.17 4.33
N LEU A 2 -18.80 46.69 5.19
CA LEU A 2 -17.36 46.62 4.89
C LEU A 2 -17.08 45.28 4.21
N GLY A 3 -16.95 45.30 2.88
CA GLY A 3 -16.58 44.14 2.08
C GLY A 3 -15.09 43.88 2.16
N PHE A 4 -14.69 42.81 2.87
CA PHE A 4 -13.33 42.30 2.81
C PHE A 4 -13.11 41.62 1.45
N ASN A 5 -12.48 42.35 0.52
CA ASN A 5 -11.99 41.79 -0.72
C ASN A 5 -10.72 40.97 -0.42
N ARG A 6 -10.87 39.68 -0.09
CA ARG A 6 -9.73 38.76 0.03
C ARG A 6 -9.21 38.48 -1.38
N ASN A 7 -8.18 39.22 -1.81
CA ASN A 7 -7.32 38.78 -2.90
C ASN A 7 -6.82 37.37 -2.55
N GLN A 8 -7.21 36.36 -3.34
CA GLN A 8 -6.68 35.01 -3.21
C GLN A 8 -5.22 35.02 -3.67
N GLU A 9 -4.30 35.28 -2.74
CA GLU A 9 -2.88 35.10 -3.00
C GLU A 9 -2.60 33.63 -3.32
N ARG A 10 -1.97 33.39 -4.48
CA ARG A 10 -1.54 32.04 -4.88
C ARG A 10 -0.30 31.67 -4.09
N ILE A 11 -0.45 30.73 -3.16
CA ILE A 11 0.66 30.19 -2.38
C ILE A 11 1.26 29.01 -3.12
N HIS A 12 2.56 29.08 -3.40
CA HIS A 12 3.34 27.96 -3.94
C HIS A 12 3.84 27.08 -2.79
N ILE A 13 3.32 25.85 -2.69
CA ILE A 13 3.70 24.90 -1.64
C ILE A 13 5.06 24.26 -1.92
N LEU A 14 5.30 23.87 -3.17
CA LEU A 14 6.57 23.34 -3.66
C LEU A 14 7.08 24.26 -4.77
N LYS A 15 8.40 24.47 -4.82
CA LYS A 15 9.06 25.34 -5.80
C LYS A 15 10.28 24.61 -6.37
N ASP A 16 10.31 24.44 -7.68
CA ASP A 16 11.44 23.93 -8.47
C ASP A 16 12.13 22.69 -7.87
N VAL A 17 11.32 21.73 -7.41
CA VAL A 17 11.82 20.48 -6.83
C VAL A 17 12.27 19.55 -7.96
N THR A 18 13.51 19.09 -7.89
CA THR A 18 14.09 18.10 -8.80
C THR A 18 14.74 16.97 -8.01
N GLY A 19 14.70 15.74 -8.53
CA GLY A 19 15.31 14.60 -7.84
C GLY A 19 14.99 13.26 -8.51
N ILE A 20 15.73 12.22 -8.10
CA ILE A 20 15.56 10.85 -8.59
C ILE A 20 15.54 9.91 -7.38
N LEU A 21 14.52 9.07 -7.29
CA LEU A 21 14.47 7.96 -6.33
C LEU A 21 14.90 6.69 -7.04
N LYS A 22 15.93 6.02 -6.52
CA LYS A 22 16.45 4.77 -7.11
C LYS A 22 15.76 3.54 -6.49
N PRO A 23 15.47 2.49 -7.27
CA PRO A 23 14.93 1.25 -6.74
C PRO A 23 15.86 0.63 -5.69
N SER A 24 15.30 -0.20 -4.81
CA SER A 24 16.05 -0.93 -3.77
C SER A 24 16.81 -0.04 -2.79
N ARG A 25 16.37 1.20 -2.59
CA ARG A 25 16.92 2.13 -1.60
C ARG A 25 15.81 2.72 -0.75
N MET A 26 16.11 2.96 0.51
CA MET A 26 15.30 3.79 1.39
C MET A 26 15.76 5.25 1.26
N THR A 27 14.84 6.15 0.96
CA THR A 27 15.10 7.60 0.90
C THR A 27 14.40 8.29 2.05
N LEU A 28 15.16 9.02 2.86
CA LEU A 28 14.64 9.80 3.98
C LEU A 28 14.44 11.27 3.55
N LEU A 29 13.21 11.77 3.68
CA LEU A 29 12.86 13.16 3.38
C LEU A 29 12.77 13.98 4.68
N LEU A 30 13.74 14.86 4.91
CA LEU A 30 13.82 15.71 6.10
C LEU A 30 13.48 17.17 5.78
N GLY A 31 12.88 17.86 6.76
CA GLY A 31 12.58 19.28 6.67
C GLY A 31 11.68 19.74 7.82
N PRO A 32 11.57 21.06 8.08
CA PRO A 32 10.74 21.59 9.16
C PRO A 32 9.23 21.35 8.91
N PRO A 33 8.39 21.40 9.95
CA PRO A 33 6.93 21.37 9.78
C PRO A 33 6.46 22.42 8.76
N GLY A 34 5.50 22.07 7.91
CA GLY A 34 4.95 22.98 6.89
C GLY A 34 5.75 23.13 5.59
N CYS A 35 6.95 22.54 5.47
CA CYS A 35 7.78 22.69 4.25
C CYS A 35 7.33 21.86 3.03
N GLY A 36 6.13 21.25 3.08
CA GLY A 36 5.57 20.54 1.93
C GLY A 36 5.98 19.06 1.78
N LYS A 37 6.64 18.42 2.76
CA LYS A 37 7.03 16.99 2.68
C LYS A 37 5.87 16.08 2.31
N THR A 38 4.76 16.18 3.06
CA THR A 38 3.55 15.39 2.83
C THR A 38 3.00 15.62 1.42
N ILE A 39 3.06 16.87 0.94
CA ILE A 39 2.57 17.23 -0.40
C ILE A 39 3.47 16.64 -1.48
N LEU A 40 4.79 16.64 -1.28
CA LEU A 40 5.74 16.00 -2.20
C LEU A 40 5.49 14.48 -2.29
N LEU A 41 5.30 13.80 -1.16
CA LEU A 41 5.04 12.36 -1.14
C LEU A 41 3.68 11.99 -1.75
N LEU A 42 2.65 12.80 -1.51
CA LEU A 42 1.33 12.64 -2.15
C LEU A 42 1.39 12.88 -3.66
N ALA A 43 2.18 13.87 -4.11
CA ALA A 43 2.37 14.13 -5.53
C ALA A 43 3.06 12.95 -6.24
N LEU A 44 4.12 12.39 -5.63
CA LEU A 44 4.77 11.19 -6.15
C LEU A 44 3.79 10.02 -6.19
N ALA A 45 3.05 9.75 -5.11
CA ALA A 45 2.08 8.66 -5.05
C ALA A 45 0.83 8.85 -5.95
N GLY A 46 0.73 9.94 -6.71
CA GLY A 46 -0.45 10.26 -7.54
C GLY A 46 -1.72 10.63 -6.76
N LYS A 47 -1.63 10.83 -5.44
CA LYS A 47 -2.78 11.07 -4.53
C LYS A 47 -2.98 12.55 -4.18
N LEU A 48 -2.48 13.46 -5.01
CA LEU A 48 -2.61 14.88 -4.75
C LEU A 48 -4.06 15.36 -4.90
N ASN A 49 -4.47 16.32 -4.07
CA ASN A 49 -5.81 16.90 -4.18
C ASN A 49 -5.98 17.62 -5.54
N LYS A 50 -7.06 17.33 -6.25
CA LYS A 50 -7.40 17.89 -7.57
C LYS A 50 -7.56 19.41 -7.57
N SER A 51 -7.77 20.03 -6.41
CA SER A 51 -7.83 21.50 -6.28
C SER A 51 -6.46 22.18 -6.39
N LEU A 52 -5.36 21.42 -6.27
CA LEU A 52 -4.01 21.94 -6.39
C LEU A 52 -3.57 21.98 -7.85
N LYS A 53 -2.96 23.09 -8.25
CA LYS A 53 -2.32 23.21 -9.56
C LYS A 53 -0.92 22.59 -9.50
N VAL A 54 -0.66 21.59 -10.34
CA VAL A 54 0.65 20.96 -10.49
C VAL A 54 1.29 21.43 -11.80
N THR A 55 2.58 21.70 -11.76
CA THR A 55 3.42 22.02 -12.91
C THR A 55 4.72 21.22 -12.82
N GLY A 56 5.24 20.76 -13.95
CA GLY A 56 6.38 19.86 -14.02
C GLY A 56 5.97 18.44 -14.42
N GLU A 57 6.94 17.53 -14.47
CA GLU A 57 6.74 16.14 -14.86
C GLU A 57 7.25 15.19 -13.78
N ILE A 58 6.56 14.07 -13.61
CA ILE A 58 6.95 12.95 -12.75
C ILE A 58 6.87 11.69 -13.59
N ASP A 59 7.94 10.92 -13.63
CA ASP A 59 7.99 9.63 -14.31
C ASP A 59 8.42 8.50 -13.35
N TYR A 60 7.92 7.30 -13.63
CA TYR A 60 8.23 6.06 -12.94
C TYR A 60 8.87 5.13 -13.95
N ASN A 61 10.18 4.88 -13.83
CA ASN A 61 10.95 4.09 -14.78
C ASN A 61 10.77 4.56 -16.24
N GLY A 62 10.70 5.87 -16.48
CA GLY A 62 10.51 6.46 -17.81
C GLY A 62 9.06 6.52 -18.30
N VAL A 63 8.09 5.99 -17.54
CA VAL A 63 6.65 6.11 -17.85
C VAL A 63 6.07 7.29 -17.08
N LYS A 64 5.40 8.24 -17.76
CA LYS A 64 4.84 9.42 -17.07
C LYS A 64 3.70 8.99 -16.13
N LEU A 65 3.56 9.69 -15.01
CA LEU A 65 2.53 9.43 -13.99
C LEU A 65 1.11 9.35 -14.56
N GLN A 66 0.82 10.11 -15.62
CA GLN A 66 -0.48 10.17 -16.29
C GLN A 66 -0.75 8.98 -17.24
N ASP A 67 0.29 8.23 -17.62
CA ASP A 67 0.20 7.15 -18.61
C ASP A 67 -0.08 5.78 -17.95
N PHE A 68 -0.12 5.72 -16.61
CA PHE A 68 -0.48 4.53 -15.84
C PHE A 68 -1.34 4.90 -14.62
N VAL A 69 -1.67 3.91 -13.80
CA VAL A 69 -2.45 4.10 -12.55
C VAL A 69 -1.50 4.03 -11.35
N PRO A 70 -1.07 5.17 -10.78
CA PRO A 70 -0.05 5.20 -9.72
C PRO A 70 -0.47 4.46 -8.45
N GLU A 71 -1.77 4.38 -8.18
CA GLU A 71 -2.32 3.68 -7.02
C GLU A 71 -2.10 2.16 -7.10
N LYS A 72 -1.83 1.62 -8.31
CA LYS A 72 -1.53 0.20 -8.51
C LYS A 72 -0.04 -0.14 -8.35
N THR A 73 0.84 0.86 -8.33
CA THR A 73 2.30 0.67 -8.34
C THR A 73 3.02 1.41 -7.23
N SER A 74 2.31 2.29 -6.51
CA SER A 74 2.82 3.04 -5.38
C SER A 74 1.79 3.08 -4.25
N ALA A 75 2.27 3.05 -3.02
CA ALA A 75 1.43 3.24 -1.85
C ALA A 75 1.96 4.39 -1.01
N TYR A 76 1.02 5.17 -0.49
CA TYR A 76 1.25 6.21 0.49
C TYR A 76 0.60 5.78 1.80
N ILE A 77 1.43 5.63 2.83
CA ILE A 77 0.99 5.34 4.20
C ILE A 77 0.88 6.68 4.93
N GLY A 78 -0.33 7.01 5.37
CA GLY A 78 -0.60 8.25 6.09
C GLY A 78 0.04 8.29 7.48
N GLN A 79 -0.03 9.47 8.10
CA GLN A 79 0.44 9.67 9.47
C GLN A 79 -0.42 8.90 10.48
N TYR A 80 -1.73 8.88 10.27
CA TYR A 80 -2.69 8.20 11.13
C TYR A 80 -2.97 6.78 10.63
N ASP A 81 -3.01 5.83 11.56
CA ASP A 81 -3.39 4.45 11.32
C ASP A 81 -4.90 4.30 11.62
N LEU A 82 -5.68 3.89 10.61
CA LEU A 82 -7.13 3.76 10.70
C LEU A 82 -7.51 2.29 10.61
N HIS A 83 -7.92 1.72 11.73
CA HIS A 83 -8.27 0.30 11.87
C HIS A 83 -9.61 0.15 12.57
N VAL A 84 -10.31 -0.96 12.30
CA VAL A 84 -11.52 -1.33 13.05
C VAL A 84 -11.06 -1.87 14.42
N PRO A 85 -11.39 -1.20 15.53
CA PRO A 85 -10.82 -1.54 16.84
C PRO A 85 -11.35 -2.87 17.41
N GLU A 86 -12.51 -3.33 16.93
CA GLU A 86 -13.14 -4.60 17.32
C GLU A 86 -12.54 -5.82 16.60
N MET A 87 -11.69 -5.64 15.59
CA MET A 87 -11.03 -6.74 14.90
C MET A 87 -9.67 -7.07 15.54
N THR A 88 -9.27 -8.34 15.44
CA THR A 88 -7.91 -8.77 15.75
C THR A 88 -6.93 -8.38 14.64
N VAL A 89 -5.63 -8.40 14.95
CA VAL A 89 -4.56 -8.20 13.97
C VAL A 89 -4.68 -9.17 12.79
N ARG A 90 -4.92 -10.46 13.09
CA ARG A 90 -5.10 -11.51 12.10
C ARG A 90 -6.32 -11.27 11.22
N GLU A 91 -7.47 -11.01 11.83
CA GLU A 91 -8.71 -10.73 11.09
C GLU A 91 -8.57 -9.51 10.17
N THR A 92 -7.84 -8.49 10.63
CA THR A 92 -7.58 -7.27 9.84
C THR A 92 -6.79 -7.59 8.58
N LEU A 93 -5.70 -8.36 8.70
CA LEU A 93 -4.90 -8.76 7.55
C LEU A 93 -5.62 -9.75 6.63
N ASP A 94 -6.37 -10.71 7.18
CA ASP A 94 -7.17 -11.64 6.39
C ASP A 94 -8.30 -10.93 5.64
N PHE A 95 -8.94 -9.94 6.26
CA PHE A 95 -9.92 -9.08 5.60
C PHE A 95 -9.30 -8.32 4.42
N SER A 96 -8.14 -7.68 4.66
CA SER A 96 -7.37 -6.98 3.63
C SER A 96 -6.91 -7.90 2.48
N ALA A 97 -6.61 -9.17 2.78
CA ALA A 97 -6.26 -10.19 1.77
C ALA A 97 -7.47 -10.64 0.94
N ARG A 98 -8.67 -10.72 1.53
CA ARG A 98 -9.91 -11.08 0.83
C ARG A 98 -10.42 -9.96 -0.08
N PHE A 99 -10.17 -8.69 0.28
CA PHE A 99 -10.64 -7.52 -0.47
C PHE A 99 -9.74 -7.11 -1.66
N GLN A 100 -8.75 -7.92 -2.02
CA GLN A 100 -7.80 -7.66 -3.12
C GLN A 100 -8.42 -7.66 -4.53
N GLY A 101 -9.70 -8.00 -4.68
CA GLY A 101 -10.43 -7.90 -5.94
C GLY A 101 -9.93 -8.82 -7.07
N VAL A 102 -8.94 -9.66 -6.82
CA VAL A 102 -8.69 -10.83 -7.65
C VAL A 102 -9.69 -11.89 -7.22
N GLY A 103 -10.29 -12.62 -8.16
CA GLY A 103 -11.12 -13.78 -7.83
C GLY A 103 -10.40 -14.73 -6.87
N SER A 104 -11.11 -15.67 -6.26
CA SER A 104 -10.48 -16.60 -5.33
C SER A 104 -9.25 -17.24 -5.98
N ARG A 105 -8.21 -17.59 -5.20
CA ARG A 105 -7.03 -18.27 -5.78
C ARG A 105 -7.45 -19.51 -6.58
N ALA A 106 -8.55 -20.16 -6.17
CA ALA A 106 -9.20 -21.24 -6.92
C ALA A 106 -9.73 -20.79 -8.29
N GLU A 107 -10.42 -19.65 -8.38
CA GLU A 107 -10.90 -19.09 -9.66
C GLU A 107 -9.75 -18.69 -10.59
N ILE A 108 -8.72 -18.03 -10.05
CA ILE A 108 -7.51 -17.68 -10.82
C ILE A 108 -6.84 -18.95 -11.33
N MET A 109 -6.66 -19.96 -10.46
CA MET A 109 -6.01 -21.20 -10.83
C MET A 109 -6.81 -21.96 -11.90
N LYS A 110 -8.15 -21.98 -11.80
CA LYS A 110 -9.02 -22.54 -12.85
C LYS A 110 -8.77 -21.88 -14.20
N GLU A 111 -8.67 -20.55 -14.23
CA GLU A 111 -8.43 -19.79 -15.46
C GLU A 111 -7.00 -19.98 -16.00
N VAL A 112 -5.99 -20.07 -15.12
CA VAL A 112 -4.60 -20.37 -15.51
C VAL A 112 -4.50 -21.76 -16.14
N ILE A 113 -5.04 -22.79 -15.49
CA ILE A 113 -5.05 -24.17 -16.00
C ILE A 113 -5.73 -24.25 -17.37
N ARG A 114 -6.82 -23.49 -17.58
CA ARG A 114 -7.53 -23.42 -18.87
C ARG A 114 -6.62 -22.88 -19.97
N ARG A 115 -5.95 -21.75 -19.72
CA ARG A 115 -5.06 -21.09 -20.69
C ARG A 115 -3.79 -21.90 -20.97
N GLU A 116 -3.21 -22.53 -19.96
CA GLU A 116 -2.03 -23.40 -20.12
C GLU A 116 -2.35 -24.58 -21.04
N LYS A 117 -3.52 -25.20 -20.88
CA LYS A 117 -4.00 -26.26 -21.78
C LYS A 117 -4.21 -25.78 -23.20
N GLU A 118 -4.84 -24.62 -23.38
CA GLU A 118 -5.07 -24.02 -24.71
C GLU A 118 -3.77 -23.66 -25.43
N ALA A 119 -2.76 -23.21 -24.69
CA ALA A 119 -1.46 -22.84 -25.22
C ALA A 119 -0.44 -24.00 -25.26
N GLY A 120 -0.80 -25.19 -24.76
CA GLY A 120 0.11 -26.34 -24.66
C GLY A 120 1.32 -26.10 -23.75
N ILE A 121 1.19 -25.22 -22.75
CA ILE A 121 2.26 -24.87 -21.81
C ILE A 121 2.32 -25.92 -20.70
N ILE A 122 3.51 -26.42 -20.42
CA ILE A 122 3.79 -27.31 -19.29
C ILE A 122 4.46 -26.48 -18.19
N PRO A 123 3.78 -26.19 -17.06
CA PRO A 123 4.36 -25.41 -15.99
C PRO A 123 5.44 -26.20 -15.23
N ASP A 124 6.35 -25.48 -14.57
CA ASP A 124 7.33 -26.09 -13.67
C ASP A 124 6.60 -26.85 -12.54
N PRO A 125 6.98 -28.11 -12.24
CA PRO A 125 6.28 -28.93 -11.25
C PRO A 125 6.23 -28.33 -9.84
N ASN A 126 7.28 -27.62 -9.41
CA ASN A 126 7.32 -27.03 -8.08
C ASN A 126 6.41 -25.81 -8.00
N ILE A 127 6.41 -24.98 -9.05
CA ILE A 127 5.55 -23.81 -9.15
C ILE A 127 4.08 -24.23 -9.25
N ASP A 128 3.75 -25.21 -10.10
CA ASP A 128 2.39 -25.72 -10.27
C ASP A 128 1.86 -26.36 -8.98
N THR A 129 2.69 -27.16 -8.29
CA THR A 129 2.30 -27.76 -7.00
C THR A 129 2.05 -26.69 -5.95
N TYR A 130 2.91 -25.67 -5.85
CA TYR A 130 2.71 -24.55 -4.94
C TYR A 130 1.42 -23.79 -5.27
N MET A 131 1.20 -23.45 -6.55
CA MET A 131 0.04 -22.72 -7.03
C MET A 131 -1.26 -23.47 -6.78
N LYS A 132 -1.28 -24.79 -6.97
CA LYS A 132 -2.42 -25.64 -6.64
C LYS A 132 -2.66 -25.72 -5.14
N ALA A 133 -1.61 -25.87 -4.32
CA ALA A 133 -1.73 -25.94 -2.87
C ALA A 133 -2.31 -24.67 -2.25
N ILE A 134 -1.95 -23.48 -2.77
CA ILE A 134 -2.52 -22.20 -2.30
C ILE A 134 -3.94 -21.93 -2.83
N SER A 135 -4.44 -22.76 -3.75
CA SER A 135 -5.75 -22.61 -4.42
C SER A 135 -6.86 -23.52 -3.87
N VAL A 136 -6.54 -24.41 -2.92
CA VAL A 136 -7.50 -25.33 -2.32
C VAL A 136 -8.53 -24.57 -1.47
N ASP A 137 -9.82 -24.71 -1.81
CA ASP A 137 -10.93 -24.21 -1.01
C ASP A 137 -10.91 -24.88 0.38
N GLY A 138 -10.79 -24.08 1.44
CA GLY A 138 -10.78 -24.56 2.83
C GLY A 138 -9.60 -24.06 3.69
N LEU A 139 -8.56 -23.47 3.10
CA LEU A 139 -7.63 -22.63 3.86
C LEU A 139 -8.31 -21.29 4.17
N GLU A 140 -9.07 -21.23 5.27
CA GLU A 140 -9.59 -19.96 5.80
C GLU A 140 -8.46 -18.95 6.09
N ARG A 141 -7.26 -19.48 6.35
CA ARG A 141 -6.01 -18.76 6.60
C ARG A 141 -5.26 -18.55 5.30
N SER A 142 -5.10 -17.31 4.88
CA SER A 142 -4.20 -17.02 3.76
C SER A 142 -2.76 -17.26 4.22
N MET A 143 -2.04 -18.21 3.60
CA MET A 143 -0.59 -18.40 3.85
C MET A 143 0.20 -17.08 3.74
N GLN A 144 -0.30 -16.16 2.89
CA GLN A 144 0.24 -14.82 2.75
C GLN A 144 0.07 -13.97 4.01
N THR A 145 -1.07 -14.06 4.70
CA THR A 145 -1.32 -13.38 5.97
C THR A 145 -0.35 -13.87 7.05
N ASP A 146 -0.22 -15.19 7.20
CA ASP A 146 0.71 -15.78 8.18
C ASP A 146 2.17 -15.39 7.90
N TYR A 147 2.58 -15.37 6.63
CA TYR A 147 3.90 -14.93 6.23
C TYR A 147 4.14 -13.44 6.55
N ILE A 148 3.18 -12.57 6.22
CA ILE A 148 3.28 -11.13 6.48
C ILE A 148 3.26 -10.83 7.98
N MET A 149 2.42 -11.49 8.77
CA MET A 149 2.44 -11.34 10.24
C MET A 149 3.81 -11.66 10.81
N LYS A 150 4.47 -12.72 10.34
CA LYS A 150 5.82 -13.08 10.78
C LYS A 150 6.86 -12.04 10.39
N ILE A 151 6.86 -11.57 9.14
CA ILE A 151 7.80 -10.53 8.68
C ILE A 151 7.61 -9.23 9.47
N MET A 152 6.36 -8.88 9.76
CA MET A 152 6.03 -7.65 10.48
C MET A 152 6.17 -7.78 12.00
N GLY A 153 6.54 -8.96 12.52
CA GLY A 153 6.66 -9.21 13.96
C GLY A 153 5.34 -8.96 14.70
N LEU A 154 4.24 -9.46 14.15
CA LEU A 154 2.88 -9.33 14.65
C LEU A 154 2.29 -10.68 15.08
N ASP A 155 3.05 -11.76 14.96
CA ASP A 155 2.65 -13.12 15.32
C ASP A 155 2.27 -13.26 16.80
N ILE A 156 2.99 -12.58 17.69
CA ILE A 156 2.74 -12.61 19.14
C ILE A 156 1.40 -11.94 19.49
N CYS A 157 0.98 -10.94 18.72
CA CYS A 157 -0.27 -10.20 18.93
C CYS A 157 -1.35 -10.51 17.88
N ALA A 158 -1.23 -11.62 17.16
CA ALA A 158 -2.11 -11.97 16.04
C ALA A 158 -3.59 -12.00 16.44
N ASP A 159 -3.90 -12.54 17.62
CA ASP A 159 -5.28 -12.71 18.10
C ASP A 159 -5.67 -11.63 19.13
N VAL A 160 -4.87 -10.56 19.24
CA VAL A 160 -5.15 -9.39 20.09
C VAL A 160 -5.97 -8.39 19.28
N LEU A 161 -6.96 -7.77 19.91
CA LEU A 161 -7.74 -6.69 19.31
C LEU A 161 -6.83 -5.50 18.96
N VAL A 162 -7.09 -4.88 17.81
CA VAL A 162 -6.36 -3.67 17.42
C VAL A 162 -6.61 -2.53 18.41
N GLY A 163 -7.85 -2.40 18.88
CA GLY A 163 -8.25 -1.42 19.89
C GLY A 163 -8.15 0.04 19.42
N ASP A 164 -8.54 0.96 20.29
CA ASP A 164 -8.60 2.40 20.03
C ASP A 164 -8.20 3.18 21.30
N ALA A 165 -8.59 4.45 21.42
CA ALA A 165 -8.32 5.27 22.60
C ALA A 165 -9.13 4.84 23.83
N MET A 166 -10.27 4.17 23.64
CA MET A 166 -11.20 3.72 24.68
C MET A 166 -11.04 2.24 25.02
N ARG A 167 -10.55 1.44 24.06
CA ARG A 167 -10.37 0.00 24.14
C ARG A 167 -8.90 -0.36 24.06
N ARG A 168 -8.41 -1.03 25.09
CA ARG A 168 -7.05 -1.57 25.08
C ARG A 168 -6.89 -2.55 23.91
N GLY A 169 -5.81 -2.38 23.17
CA GLY A 169 -5.41 -3.27 22.09
C GLY A 169 -3.89 -3.29 21.95
N ILE A 170 -3.42 -3.46 20.71
CA ILE A 170 -2.00 -3.42 20.38
C ILE A 170 -1.39 -2.01 20.56
N SER A 171 -0.07 -1.96 20.75
CA SER A 171 0.71 -0.73 20.88
C SER A 171 0.70 0.11 19.58
N GLY A 172 1.02 1.40 19.68
CA GLY A 172 1.11 2.27 18.49
C GLY A 172 2.15 1.80 17.47
N GLY A 173 3.27 1.25 17.92
CA GLY A 173 4.28 0.67 17.04
C GLY A 173 3.78 -0.58 16.30
N GLU A 174 2.99 -1.42 16.98
CA GLU A 174 2.32 -2.58 16.35
C GLU A 174 1.25 -2.12 15.36
N LYS A 175 0.46 -1.07 15.67
CA LYS A 175 -0.50 -0.48 14.70
C LYS A 175 0.20 -0.01 13.43
N LYS A 176 1.37 0.63 13.54
CA LYS A 176 2.12 1.08 12.36
C LYS A 176 2.60 -0.08 11.49
N ARG A 177 3.05 -1.17 12.12
CA ARG A 177 3.44 -2.40 11.43
C ARG A 177 2.22 -3.09 10.80
N LEU A 178 1.07 -3.09 11.48
CA LEU A 178 -0.18 -3.62 10.94
C LEU A 178 -0.61 -2.88 9.67
N THR A 179 -0.67 -1.54 9.71
CA THR A 179 -0.94 -0.71 8.53
C THR A 179 0.00 -1.06 7.37
N THR A 180 1.31 -1.15 7.65
CA THR A 180 2.32 -1.50 6.63
C THR A 180 2.11 -2.92 6.09
N GLY A 181 1.70 -3.86 6.93
CA GLY A 181 1.37 -5.23 6.54
C GLY A 181 0.17 -5.29 5.60
N GLU A 182 -0.90 -4.54 5.86
CA GLU A 182 -2.07 -4.46 4.97
C GLU A 182 -1.71 -3.92 3.59
N PHE A 183 -0.91 -2.83 3.53
CA PHE A 183 -0.42 -2.31 2.25
C PHE A 183 0.44 -3.34 1.52
N THR A 184 1.27 -4.10 2.24
CA THR A 184 2.08 -5.17 1.65
C THR A 184 1.21 -6.29 1.07
N ILE A 185 0.08 -6.62 1.71
CA ILE A 185 -0.90 -7.56 1.16
C ILE A 185 -1.50 -7.03 -0.15
N HIS A 186 -1.78 -5.71 -0.20
CA HIS A 186 -2.38 -5.02 -1.35
C HIS A 186 -1.48 -4.89 -2.57
N MET A 187 -0.18 -4.85 -2.35
CA MET A 187 0.80 -4.56 -3.38
C MET A 187 1.31 -5.87 -3.99
N LYS A 188 0.57 -6.46 -4.93
CA LYS A 188 1.03 -7.67 -5.65
C LYS A 188 2.32 -7.41 -6.44
N PHE A 189 3.31 -8.26 -6.21
CA PHE A 189 4.56 -8.50 -6.96
C PHE A 189 4.70 -7.81 -8.34
N SER A 190 5.22 -6.58 -8.34
CA SER A 190 5.90 -5.96 -9.49
C SER A 190 6.76 -4.83 -8.94
N GLY A 191 8.09 -5.00 -8.95
CA GLY A 191 9.15 -4.15 -8.35
C GLY A 191 8.72 -2.78 -7.79
N TRP A 192 8.74 -2.64 -6.46
CA TRP A 192 8.05 -1.55 -5.76
C TRP A 192 8.97 -0.45 -5.22
N PHE A 193 8.45 0.78 -5.23
CA PHE A 193 8.90 1.92 -4.43
C PHE A 193 7.90 2.15 -3.29
N ILE A 194 8.30 1.89 -2.04
CA ILE A 194 7.51 2.27 -0.87
C ILE A 194 7.88 3.71 -0.51
N ILE A 195 6.94 4.63 -0.68
CA ILE A 195 7.10 6.03 -0.24
C ILE A 195 6.56 6.12 1.18
N SER A 196 7.35 5.67 2.16
CA SER A 196 7.01 5.80 3.58
C SER A 196 7.53 7.12 4.14
N THR A 197 6.67 7.85 4.86
CA THR A 197 7.07 9.01 5.65
C THR A 197 7.57 8.52 6.99
N ILE A 198 8.89 8.50 7.23
CA ILE A 198 9.41 8.49 8.60
C ILE A 198 9.47 9.96 9.04
N LEU A 199 8.41 10.42 9.69
CA LEU A 199 8.42 11.65 10.49
C LEU A 199 9.14 11.30 11.80
N LEU A 200 10.34 11.87 12.00
CA LEU A 200 10.92 12.05 13.33
C LEU A 200 10.38 13.34 13.94
#